data_AF-A0A2M7MM22-F1
#
_entry.id   AF-A0A2M7MM22-F1
#
_cell.length_a   1.000
_cell.length_b   1.000
_cell.length_c   1.000
_cell.angle_alpha   90.00
_cell.angle_beta   90.00
_cell.angle_gamma   90.00
#
_symmetry.space_group_name_H-M   'P 1'
#
loop_
_entity.id
_entity.type
_entity.pdbx_description
1 polymer ?
#
loop_
_entity_poly.entity_id
_entity_poly.type
_entity_poly.pdbx_seq_one_letter_code
_entity_poly.pdbx_strand_id
1 'polypeptide(L)'
;MLPFQTPSDSADITLHFCSRNFWSNVISFLSKYFGKRKSIKLLTKKKLKLLENLIHAKVSNPQIFVEAFTHRSAIDHDKFKESNERLEFLGDALLGFIIGEALFTAFPEEDEGFLTKIRSNFVNKSALYDCARRINLLQFIFVGAELNTGIPNGFKTILADGVEALLGAIYIDCGMEKTKQFIRQFIIEPNLKLGMHLIDANFKSQVLEYTQAARIESPKYIVAGESGPEHDREFTVQLKIGGKIWGEGKGKSKKSAEQEAAKHALQAIPEENQKYLHKLDLN
;
A
#
# COMPACT_ATOMS: atom_id res chain seq x y z
N MET A 1 -27.57 -50.68 43.65
CA MET A 1 -28.45 -49.85 44.50
C MET A 1 -27.74 -48.53 44.74
N LEU A 2 -28.49 -47.45 44.56
CA LEU A 2 -28.27 -46.06 44.96
C LEU A 2 -27.37 -45.12 44.13
N PRO A 3 -27.75 -43.83 44.07
CA PRO A 3 -27.38 -42.87 43.04
C PRO A 3 -26.66 -41.62 43.58
N PHE A 4 -26.43 -40.65 42.69
CA PHE A 4 -26.35 -39.20 42.91
C PHE A 4 -25.18 -38.61 43.74
N GLN A 5 -24.36 -37.79 43.07
CA GLN A 5 -23.82 -36.54 43.63
C GLN A 5 -23.32 -35.63 42.50
N THR A 6 -23.81 -34.39 42.46
CA THR A 6 -23.21 -33.25 41.74
C THR A 6 -22.15 -32.59 42.63
N PRO A 7 -21.15 -31.93 42.03
CA PRO A 7 -20.89 -30.50 42.32
C PRO A 7 -20.71 -29.72 41.00
N SER A 8 -21.41 -28.62 40.75
CA SER A 8 -21.17 -27.24 41.23
C SER A 8 -19.81 -26.64 40.85
N ASP A 9 -19.92 -25.45 40.25
CA ASP A 9 -18.97 -24.33 40.22
C ASP A 9 -17.87 -24.25 39.15
N SER A 10 -18.00 -23.16 38.38
CA SER A 10 -16.96 -22.31 37.79
C SER A 10 -15.86 -22.99 36.98
N ALA A 11 -16.08 -23.09 35.67
CA ALA A 11 -14.98 -23.07 34.71
C ALA A 11 -14.39 -21.65 34.64
N ASP A 12 -13.49 -21.37 35.57
CA ASP A 12 -12.44 -20.37 35.42
C ASP A 12 -11.60 -20.72 34.19
N ILE A 13 -11.95 -20.16 33.04
CA ILE A 13 -11.04 -20.10 31.89
C ILE A 13 -10.52 -18.67 31.85
N THR A 14 -9.49 -18.46 32.64
CA THR A 14 -8.70 -17.25 32.68
C THR A 14 -8.08 -17.04 31.30
N LEU A 15 -8.58 -16.04 30.56
CA LEU A 15 -7.97 -15.47 29.37
C LEU A 15 -6.62 -14.84 29.73
N HIS A 16 -5.59 -15.68 29.84
CA HIS A 16 -4.25 -15.28 30.25
C HIS A 16 -3.32 -15.09 29.04
N PHE A 17 -3.72 -14.29 28.04
CA PHE A 17 -2.82 -13.87 26.96
C PHE A 17 -3.12 -12.45 26.45
N CYS A 18 -3.06 -11.48 27.36
CA CYS A 18 -2.74 -10.10 26.97
C CYS A 18 -1.99 -9.47 28.15
N SER A 19 -0.66 -9.38 28.06
CA SER A 19 0.15 -8.93 29.19
C SER A 19 -0.26 -7.50 29.60
N ARG A 20 -0.36 -7.28 30.91
CA ARG A 20 -0.60 -5.98 31.57
C ARG A 20 0.37 -4.87 31.08
N ASN A 21 1.48 -5.27 30.46
CA ASN A 21 2.52 -4.42 29.89
C ASN A 21 2.17 -3.86 28.50
N PHE A 22 1.33 -4.55 27.71
CA PHE A 22 0.96 -4.05 26.39
C PHE A 22 0.09 -2.79 26.50
N TRP A 23 -1.01 -2.87 27.26
CA TRP A 23 -1.91 -1.73 27.45
C TRP A 23 -1.27 -0.58 28.23
N SER A 24 -0.39 -0.87 29.21
CA SER A 24 0.36 0.19 29.89
C SER A 24 1.36 0.90 28.96
N ASN A 25 2.01 0.16 28.07
CA ASN A 25 2.86 0.73 27.02
C ASN A 25 2.04 1.52 25.98
N VAL A 26 0.84 1.07 25.62
CA VAL A 26 -0.10 1.81 24.75
C VAL A 26 -0.53 3.13 25.41
N ILE A 27 -0.89 3.11 26.69
CA ILE A 27 -1.27 4.32 27.44
C ILE A 27 -0.08 5.28 27.58
N SER A 28 1.10 4.76 27.92
CA SER A 28 2.36 5.52 27.98
C SER A 28 2.71 6.14 26.62
N PHE A 29 2.55 5.38 25.53
CA PHE A 29 2.70 5.85 24.16
C PHE A 29 1.74 6.98 23.82
N LEU A 30 0.45 6.84 24.11
CA LEU A 30 -0.52 7.92 23.91
C LEU A 30 -0.13 9.16 24.73
N SER A 31 0.30 8.97 25.99
CA SER A 31 0.75 10.06 26.86
C SER A 31 1.97 10.83 26.33
N LYS A 32 2.87 10.17 25.58
CA LYS A 32 4.04 10.80 24.93
C LYS A 32 3.63 11.89 23.94
N TYR A 33 2.51 11.69 23.23
CA TYR A 33 2.00 12.65 22.26
C TYR A 33 1.27 13.84 22.92
N PHE A 34 0.83 13.72 24.17
CA PHE A 34 0.16 14.82 24.87
C PHE A 34 1.12 15.85 25.51
N GLY A 35 2.44 15.72 25.38
CA GLY A 35 3.36 16.72 25.96
C GLY A 35 4.76 16.80 25.35
N LYS A 36 5.06 17.92 24.65
CA LYS A 36 6.26 18.78 24.81
C LYS A 36 6.31 19.92 23.76
N ARG A 37 6.66 21.13 24.23
CA ARG A 37 6.45 22.44 23.57
C ARG A 37 7.51 22.91 22.55
N LYS A 38 8.56 22.15 22.21
CA LYS A 38 9.73 22.69 21.48
C LYS A 38 9.65 22.66 19.94
N SER A 39 8.71 21.92 19.39
CA SER A 39 8.69 21.53 17.98
C SER A 39 7.56 22.17 17.15
N ILE A 40 6.72 22.99 17.80
CA ILE A 40 5.71 23.87 17.20
C ILE A 40 6.33 24.89 16.21
N LYS A 41 7.63 25.18 16.31
CA LYS A 41 8.31 26.12 15.39
C LYS A 41 8.51 25.59 13.97
N LEU A 42 8.43 24.27 13.75
CA LEU A 42 8.71 23.64 12.45
C LEU A 42 7.50 23.67 11.50
N LEU A 43 6.29 23.55 12.06
CA LEU A 43 5.03 23.66 11.33
C LEU A 43 4.52 25.11 11.45
N THR A 44 4.80 25.92 10.43
CA THR A 44 4.33 27.32 10.42
C THR A 44 2.81 27.37 10.48
N LYS A 45 2.23 28.46 11.00
CA LYS A 45 0.76 28.66 11.04
C LYS A 45 0.09 28.41 9.69
N LYS A 46 0.76 28.78 8.58
CA LYS A 46 0.30 28.53 7.21
C LYS A 46 0.28 27.04 6.88
N LYS A 47 1.36 26.31 7.14
CA LYS A 47 1.41 24.84 6.92
C LYS A 47 0.39 24.10 7.80
N LEU A 48 0.23 24.52 9.05
CA LEU A 48 -0.77 23.94 9.94
C LEU A 48 -2.19 24.14 9.39
N LYS A 49 -2.51 25.34 8.90
CA LYS A 49 -3.81 25.61 8.29
C LYS A 49 -4.05 24.79 7.02
N LEU A 50 -3.02 24.62 6.19
CA LEU A 50 -3.10 23.74 5.01
C LEU A 50 -3.37 22.29 5.41
N LEU A 51 -2.68 21.79 6.43
CA LEU A 51 -2.89 20.45 6.97
C LEU A 51 -4.31 20.28 7.52
N GLU A 52 -4.78 21.21 8.36
CA GLU A 52 -6.16 21.19 8.89
C GLU A 52 -7.22 21.15 7.77
N ASN A 53 -7.00 21.92 6.70
CA ASN A 53 -7.89 21.93 5.55
C ASN A 53 -7.83 20.61 4.78
N LEU A 54 -6.64 20.01 4.65
CA LEU A 54 -6.44 18.72 3.98
C LEU A 54 -7.13 17.57 4.72
N ILE A 55 -7.02 17.53 6.05
CA ILE A 55 -7.61 16.47 6.88
C ILE A 55 -9.07 16.75 7.28
N HIS A 56 -9.59 17.93 6.94
CA HIS A 56 -10.91 18.40 7.35
C HIS A 56 -11.16 18.29 8.86
N ALA A 57 -10.14 18.61 9.67
CA ALA A 57 -10.17 18.55 11.13
C ALA A 57 -9.18 19.55 11.74
N LYS A 58 -9.39 19.87 13.02
CA LYS A 58 -8.45 20.66 13.81
C LYS A 58 -7.34 19.77 14.34
N VAL A 59 -6.11 20.23 14.20
CA VAL A 59 -4.94 19.52 14.72
C VAL A 59 -4.80 19.84 16.20
N SER A 60 -4.94 18.82 17.04
CA SER A 60 -4.84 18.96 18.50
C SER A 60 -3.38 18.93 18.94
N ASN A 61 -2.59 18.04 18.34
CA ASN A 61 -1.17 17.89 18.59
C ASN A 61 -0.35 18.07 17.31
N PRO A 62 0.13 19.29 17.01
CA PRO A 62 1.00 19.51 15.84
C PRO A 62 2.28 18.67 15.83
N GLN A 63 2.73 18.17 16.99
CA GLN A 63 3.99 17.45 17.07
C GLN A 63 3.96 16.09 16.37
N ILE A 64 2.84 15.38 16.44
CA ILE A 64 2.74 14.08 15.78
C ILE A 64 2.83 14.20 14.26
N PHE A 65 2.37 15.31 13.71
CA PHE A 65 2.50 15.60 12.29
C PHE A 65 3.92 16.03 11.93
N VAL A 66 4.63 16.77 12.79
CA VAL A 66 6.07 17.00 12.59
C VAL A 66 6.80 15.66 12.50
N GLU A 67 6.55 14.74 13.45
CA GLU A 67 7.15 13.39 13.45
C GLU A 67 6.80 12.60 12.19
N ALA A 68 5.53 12.61 11.75
CA ALA A 68 5.11 11.97 10.51
C ALA A 68 5.83 12.49 9.26
N PHE A 69 6.22 13.77 9.26
CA PHE A 69 6.92 14.40 8.15
C PHE A 69 8.45 14.34 8.27
N THR A 70 9.00 13.81 9.36
CA THR A 70 10.44 13.70 9.57
C THR A 70 10.96 12.37 9.08
N HIS A 71 11.62 12.37 7.92
CA HIS A 71 12.33 11.18 7.44
C HIS A 71 13.55 10.89 8.33
N ARG A 72 13.94 9.62 8.46
CA ARG A 72 15.10 9.19 9.27
C ARG A 72 16.41 9.90 8.96
N SER A 73 16.61 10.40 7.74
CA SER A 73 17.80 11.17 7.36
C SER A 73 17.84 12.58 7.95
N ALA A 74 16.71 13.10 8.42
CA ALA A 74 16.64 14.38 9.11
C ALA A 74 16.92 14.26 10.62
N ILE A 75 17.13 13.04 11.12
CA ILE A 75 17.45 12.80 12.53
C ILE A 75 18.86 13.32 12.78
N ASP A 76 18.91 14.41 13.53
CA ASP A 76 20.11 15.08 14.01
C ASP A 76 19.89 15.33 15.51
N HIS A 77 20.93 15.16 16.32
CA HIS A 77 20.86 15.03 17.78
C HIS A 77 20.13 16.20 18.47
N ASP A 78 20.02 17.38 17.81
CA ASP A 78 19.41 18.59 18.38
C ASP A 78 18.06 19.03 17.77
N LYS A 79 17.71 18.60 16.54
CA LYS A 79 16.50 19.11 15.83
C LYS A 79 15.33 18.15 15.79
N PHE A 80 15.59 16.87 15.55
CA PHE A 80 14.56 15.84 15.42
C PHE A 80 14.98 14.60 16.19
N LYS A 81 14.13 14.16 17.13
CA LYS A 81 14.44 13.01 18.00
C LYS A 81 13.90 11.69 17.50
N GLU A 82 12.86 11.72 16.68
CA GLU A 82 12.10 10.55 16.24
C GLU A 82 11.83 10.69 14.75
N SER A 83 11.95 9.59 14.02
CA SER A 83 11.59 9.47 12.60
C SER A 83 10.13 9.11 12.44
N ASN A 84 9.64 9.20 11.22
CA ASN A 84 8.30 8.80 10.83
C ASN A 84 8.06 7.28 10.84
N GLU A 85 9.10 6.44 10.98
CA GLU A 85 9.04 4.97 10.79
C GLU A 85 8.00 4.27 11.69
N ARG A 86 7.77 4.76 12.91
CA ARG A 86 6.74 4.19 13.81
C ARG A 86 5.32 4.55 13.40
N LEU A 87 5.13 5.76 12.88
CA LEU A 87 3.84 6.22 12.36
C LEU A 87 3.56 5.58 11.01
N GLU A 88 4.59 5.37 10.18
CA GLU A 88 4.52 4.61 8.92
C GLU A 88 3.99 3.20 9.19
N PHE A 89 4.61 2.47 10.13
CA PHE A 89 4.16 1.12 10.52
C PHE A 89 2.68 1.08 10.91
N LEU A 90 2.22 2.04 11.74
CA LEU A 90 0.81 2.12 12.14
C LEU A 90 -0.10 2.48 10.96
N GLY A 91 0.34 3.41 10.12
CA GLY A 91 -0.39 3.88 8.95
C GLY A 91 -0.59 2.82 7.89
N ASP A 92 0.42 2.00 7.61
CA ASP A 92 0.34 0.86 6.69
C ASP A 92 -0.72 -0.16 7.17
N ALA A 93 -0.68 -0.53 8.45
CA ALA A 93 -1.69 -1.43 9.04
C ALA A 93 -3.11 -0.86 8.94
N LEU A 94 -3.29 0.43 9.23
CA LEU A 94 -4.58 1.11 9.10
C LEU A 94 -5.06 1.16 7.66
N LEU A 95 -4.17 1.49 6.73
CA LEU A 95 -4.47 1.54 5.30
C LEU A 95 -4.93 0.18 4.79
N GLY A 96 -4.18 -0.88 5.10
CA GLY A 96 -4.51 -2.25 4.71
C GLY A 96 -5.88 -2.69 5.25
N PHE A 97 -6.17 -2.36 6.52
CA PHE A 97 -7.47 -2.65 7.15
C PHE A 97 -8.61 -1.89 6.47
N ILE A 98 -8.49 -0.57 6.32
CA ILE A 98 -9.57 0.29 5.78
C ILE A 98 -9.86 -0.04 4.31
N ILE A 99 -8.82 -0.29 3.51
CA ILE A 99 -9.00 -0.75 2.12
C ILE A 99 -9.65 -2.13 2.11
N GLY A 100 -9.20 -3.06 2.95
CA GLY A 100 -9.80 -4.39 3.07
C GLY A 100 -11.29 -4.35 3.42
N GLU A 101 -11.67 -3.55 4.43
CA GLU A 101 -13.06 -3.33 4.83
C GLU A 101 -13.90 -2.75 3.67
N ALA A 102 -13.36 -1.75 2.97
CA ALA A 102 -14.04 -1.13 1.83
C ALA A 102 -14.26 -2.11 0.68
N LEU A 103 -13.26 -2.93 0.35
CA LEU A 103 -13.35 -3.92 -0.73
C LEU A 103 -14.30 -5.06 -0.37
N PHE A 104 -14.23 -5.59 0.85
CA PHE A 104 -15.14 -6.63 1.34
C PHE A 104 -16.60 -6.18 1.24
N THR A 105 -16.88 -4.91 1.55
CA THR A 105 -18.24 -4.36 1.47
C THR A 105 -18.67 -4.08 0.03
N ALA A 106 -17.75 -3.62 -0.83
CA ALA A 106 -18.06 -3.24 -2.20
C ALA A 106 -18.22 -4.43 -3.15
N PHE A 107 -17.59 -5.56 -2.84
CA PHE A 107 -17.50 -6.73 -3.71
C PHE A 107 -17.89 -8.02 -2.94
N PRO A 108 -19.16 -8.17 -2.52
CA PRO A 108 -19.59 -9.28 -1.66
C PRO A 108 -19.55 -10.66 -2.34
N GLU A 109 -19.55 -10.70 -3.68
CA GLU A 109 -19.55 -11.94 -4.47
C GLU A 109 -18.13 -12.36 -4.91
N GLU A 110 -17.11 -11.54 -4.64
CA GLU A 110 -15.74 -11.79 -5.08
C GLU A 110 -14.95 -12.59 -4.03
N ASP A 111 -13.97 -13.37 -4.50
CA ASP A 111 -13.15 -14.21 -3.63
C ASP A 111 -11.98 -13.46 -2.94
N GLU A 112 -11.30 -14.15 -2.01
CA GLU A 112 -10.16 -13.60 -1.27
C GLU A 112 -8.98 -13.19 -2.17
N GLY A 113 -8.77 -13.93 -3.27
CA GLY A 113 -7.70 -13.66 -4.22
C GLY A 113 -7.90 -12.34 -4.96
N PHE A 114 -9.12 -12.12 -5.47
CA PHE A 114 -9.55 -10.85 -6.06
C PHE A 114 -9.37 -9.71 -5.07
N LEU A 115 -9.93 -9.82 -3.86
CA LEU A 115 -9.86 -8.77 -2.84
C LEU A 115 -8.41 -8.44 -2.45
N THR A 116 -7.55 -9.45 -2.26
CA THR A 116 -6.12 -9.27 -1.96
C THR A 116 -5.36 -8.58 -3.09
N LYS A 117 -5.67 -8.92 -4.34
CA LYS A 117 -5.09 -8.31 -5.54
C LYS A 117 -5.48 -6.84 -5.67
N ILE A 118 -6.77 -6.53 -5.58
CA ILE A 118 -7.26 -5.15 -5.64
C ILE A 118 -6.69 -4.32 -4.49
N ARG A 119 -6.65 -4.87 -3.26
CA ARG A 119 -6.03 -4.20 -2.12
C ARG A 119 -4.58 -3.80 -2.42
N SER A 120 -3.80 -4.71 -3.02
CA SER A 120 -2.39 -4.46 -3.40
C SER A 120 -2.25 -3.31 -4.41
N ASN A 121 -3.24 -3.09 -5.27
CA ASN A 121 -3.25 -1.96 -6.20
C ASN A 121 -3.45 -0.60 -5.49
N PHE A 122 -4.17 -0.56 -4.37
CA PHE A 122 -4.38 0.67 -3.59
C PHE A 122 -3.23 0.98 -2.63
N VAL A 123 -2.55 -0.05 -2.10
CA VAL A 123 -1.55 0.14 -1.03
C VAL A 123 -0.10 0.10 -1.52
N ASN A 124 0.16 -0.12 -2.81
CA ASN A 124 1.52 -0.11 -3.32
C ASN A 124 2.16 1.29 -3.31
N LYS A 125 3.50 1.34 -3.28
CA LYS A 125 4.29 2.59 -3.26
C LYS A 125 4.00 3.52 -4.45
N SER A 126 3.50 3.01 -5.59
CA SER A 126 3.13 3.89 -6.71
C SER A 126 1.84 4.64 -6.43
N ALA A 127 0.79 3.94 -5.99
CA ALA A 127 -0.49 4.56 -5.62
C ALA A 127 -0.32 5.57 -4.47
N LEU A 128 0.53 5.23 -3.48
CA LEU A 128 0.85 6.12 -2.37
C LEU A 128 1.66 7.34 -2.80
N TYR A 129 2.63 7.18 -3.71
CA TYR A 129 3.33 8.31 -4.28
C TYR A 129 2.40 9.25 -5.06
N ASP A 130 1.46 8.70 -5.83
CA ASP A 130 0.46 9.51 -6.54
C ASP A 130 -0.47 10.24 -5.56
N CYS A 131 -0.81 9.61 -4.43
CA CYS A 131 -1.47 10.29 -3.31
C CYS A 131 -0.65 11.45 -2.79
N ALA A 132 0.63 11.22 -2.45
CA ALA A 132 1.54 12.24 -1.94
C ALA A 132 1.65 13.45 -2.87
N ARG A 133 1.71 13.21 -4.19
CA ARG A 133 1.72 14.28 -5.21
C ARG A 133 0.42 15.08 -5.21
N ARG A 134 -0.74 14.40 -5.17
CA ARG A 134 -2.06 15.06 -5.18
C ARG A 134 -2.28 15.96 -3.98
N ILE A 135 -1.77 15.58 -2.81
CA ILE A 135 -1.86 16.39 -1.59
C ILE A 135 -0.69 17.37 -1.41
N ASN A 136 0.23 17.42 -2.39
CA ASN A 136 1.47 18.18 -2.33
C ASN A 136 2.26 17.93 -1.02
N LEU A 137 2.44 16.66 -0.65
CA LEU A 137 3.04 16.26 0.63
C LEU A 137 4.49 16.73 0.78
N LEU A 138 5.22 16.85 -0.33
CA LEU A 138 6.64 17.24 -0.36
C LEU A 138 6.91 18.53 0.42
N GLN A 139 5.98 19.50 0.41
CA GLN A 139 6.16 20.76 1.14
C GLN A 139 6.20 20.58 2.68
N PHE A 140 5.74 19.44 3.20
CA PHE A 140 5.73 19.14 4.63
C PHE A 140 6.94 18.33 5.08
N ILE A 141 7.53 17.52 4.18
CA ILE A 141 8.60 16.58 4.50
C ILE A 141 9.89 17.29 4.92
N PHE A 142 10.51 16.78 5.97
CA PHE A 142 11.85 17.14 6.44
C PHE A 142 12.83 16.00 6.12
N VAL A 143 13.87 16.31 5.34
CA VAL A 143 14.99 15.41 5.01
C VAL A 143 16.31 16.05 5.42
N GLY A 144 17.34 15.23 5.64
CA GLY A 144 18.71 15.70 5.89
C GLY A 144 19.29 16.46 4.70
N ALA A 145 20.28 17.33 4.97
CA ALA A 145 20.87 18.24 3.97
C ALA A 145 21.43 17.51 2.74
N GLU A 146 21.96 16.30 2.92
CA GLU A 146 22.55 15.46 1.87
C GLU A 146 21.52 14.93 0.86
N LEU A 147 20.25 14.84 1.25
CA LEU A 147 19.15 14.40 0.37
C LEU A 147 18.43 15.56 -0.34
N ASN A 148 18.75 16.81 0.01
CA ASN A 148 18.27 17.97 -0.74
C ASN A 148 18.92 18.08 -2.13
N THR A 149 20.04 17.40 -2.35
CA THR A 149 20.76 17.36 -3.64
C THR A 149 20.38 16.11 -4.45
N GLY A 150 19.23 16.19 -5.14
CA GLY A 150 18.97 15.47 -6.38
C GLY A 150 19.06 13.93 -6.39
N ILE A 151 17.99 13.24 -6.00
CA ILE A 151 17.68 11.90 -6.56
C ILE A 151 16.18 11.84 -6.91
N PRO A 152 15.78 11.76 -8.20
CA PRO A 152 14.37 11.70 -8.60
C PRO A 152 13.62 10.49 -8.03
N ASN A 153 14.30 9.35 -7.89
CA ASN A 153 13.69 8.11 -7.41
C ASN A 153 13.67 7.96 -5.88
N GLY A 154 14.60 8.61 -5.16
CA GLY A 154 14.65 8.53 -3.69
C GLY A 154 13.43 9.18 -3.03
N PHE A 155 12.91 10.26 -3.63
CA PHE A 155 11.71 10.92 -3.13
C PHE A 155 10.43 10.11 -3.31
N LYS A 156 10.37 9.15 -4.24
CA LYS A 156 9.17 8.32 -4.43
C LYS A 156 8.85 7.52 -3.18
N THR A 157 9.84 6.79 -2.67
CA THR A 157 9.68 5.98 -1.46
C THR A 157 9.43 6.88 -0.25
N ILE A 158 10.24 7.93 -0.05
CA ILE A 158 10.07 8.88 1.06
C ILE A 158 8.66 9.48 1.10
N LEU A 159 8.09 9.84 -0.06
CA LEU A 159 6.76 10.43 -0.14
C LEU A 159 5.66 9.39 0.07
N ALA A 160 5.84 8.15 -0.40
CA ALA A 160 4.91 7.07 -0.14
C ALA A 160 4.88 6.72 1.37
N ASP A 161 6.04 6.54 1.99
CA ASP A 161 6.20 6.30 3.44
C ASP A 161 5.62 7.47 4.25
N GLY A 162 5.80 8.70 3.75
CA GLY A 162 5.20 9.90 4.34
C GLY A 162 3.67 9.90 4.32
N VAL A 163 3.03 9.26 3.33
CA VAL A 163 1.56 9.10 3.33
C VAL A 163 1.13 8.12 4.42
N GLU A 164 1.79 6.96 4.53
CA GLU A 164 1.54 6.00 5.60
C GLU A 164 1.72 6.68 6.98
N ALA A 165 2.83 7.38 7.19
CA ALA A 165 3.07 8.10 8.43
C ALA A 165 2.03 9.19 8.72
N LEU A 166 1.56 9.90 7.69
CA LEU A 166 0.47 10.87 7.83
C LEU A 166 -0.83 10.19 8.28
N LEU A 167 -1.16 9.00 7.75
CA LEU A 167 -2.35 8.24 8.19
C LEU A 167 -2.24 7.83 9.66
N GLY A 168 -1.06 7.40 10.10
CA GLY A 168 -0.77 7.12 11.50
C GLY A 168 -0.99 8.34 12.40
N ALA A 169 -0.50 9.51 11.97
CA ALA A 169 -0.69 10.77 12.71
C ALA A 169 -2.16 11.22 12.75
N ILE A 170 -2.89 11.13 11.64
CA ILE A 170 -4.33 11.45 11.59
C ILE A 170 -5.10 10.53 12.54
N TYR A 171 -4.80 9.23 12.56
CA TYR A 171 -5.49 8.30 13.45
C TYR A 171 -5.26 8.63 14.93
N ILE A 172 -4.02 8.91 15.32
CA ILE A 172 -3.71 9.20 16.74
C ILE A 172 -4.26 10.56 17.17
N ASP A 173 -4.26 11.58 16.31
CA ASP A 173 -4.71 12.93 16.66
C ASP A 173 -6.23 13.14 16.47
N CYS A 174 -6.79 12.54 15.42
CA CYS A 174 -8.15 12.83 14.93
C CYS A 174 -9.08 11.60 14.89
N GLY A 175 -8.57 10.39 15.12
CA GLY A 175 -9.36 9.16 15.20
C GLY A 175 -9.71 8.50 13.86
N MET A 176 -10.29 7.29 13.96
CA MET A 176 -10.57 6.39 12.83
C MET A 176 -11.43 7.03 11.73
N GLU A 177 -12.48 7.77 12.07
CA GLU A 177 -13.39 8.37 11.09
C GLU A 177 -12.67 9.34 10.15
N LYS A 178 -11.74 10.15 10.69
CA LYS A 178 -10.95 11.08 9.88
C LYS A 178 -9.93 10.36 9.02
N THR A 179 -9.34 9.27 9.52
CA THR A 179 -8.47 8.40 8.72
C THR A 179 -9.23 7.77 7.56
N LYS A 180 -10.42 7.20 7.79
CA LYS A 180 -11.29 6.62 6.75
C LYS A 180 -11.68 7.67 5.71
N GLN A 181 -12.09 8.87 6.15
CA GLN A 181 -12.43 9.98 5.26
C GLN A 181 -11.26 10.35 4.34
N PHE A 182 -10.06 10.49 4.90
CA PHE A 182 -8.86 10.82 4.13
C PHE A 182 -8.53 9.74 3.10
N ILE A 183 -8.51 8.46 3.51
CA ILE A 183 -8.22 7.33 2.61
C ILE A 183 -9.25 7.26 1.48
N ARG A 184 -10.54 7.45 1.79
CA ARG A 184 -11.60 7.45 0.79
C ARG A 184 -11.37 8.53 -0.27
N GLN A 185 -11.13 9.77 0.16
CA GLN A 185 -10.98 10.93 -0.73
C GLN A 185 -9.70 10.91 -1.55
N PHE A 186 -8.57 10.52 -0.94
CA PHE A 186 -7.25 10.65 -1.55
C PHE A 186 -6.64 9.33 -1.99
N ILE A 187 -7.21 8.17 -1.68
CA ILE A 187 -6.70 6.88 -2.15
C ILE A 187 -7.80 6.16 -2.93
N ILE A 188 -8.97 5.93 -2.34
CA ILE A 188 -9.98 5.09 -3.00
C ILE A 188 -10.58 5.78 -4.24
N GLU A 189 -11.20 6.95 -4.09
CA GLU A 189 -11.92 7.61 -5.19
C GLU A 189 -11.05 7.91 -6.42
N PRO A 190 -9.80 8.42 -6.29
CA PRO A 190 -8.95 8.68 -7.45
C PRO A 190 -8.56 7.41 -8.20
N ASN A 191 -8.21 6.33 -7.47
CA ASN A 191 -7.79 5.07 -8.08
C ASN A 191 -8.98 4.32 -8.71
N LEU A 192 -10.18 4.44 -8.17
CA LEU A 192 -11.41 3.92 -8.81
C LEU A 192 -11.72 4.64 -10.14
N LYS A 193 -11.63 5.97 -10.17
CA LYS A 193 -11.85 6.76 -11.40
C LYS A 193 -10.85 6.44 -12.51
N LEU A 194 -9.63 6.05 -12.14
CA LEU A 194 -8.58 5.63 -13.06
C LEU A 194 -8.73 4.16 -13.51
N GLY A 195 -9.76 3.45 -13.05
CA GLY A 195 -9.96 2.04 -13.39
C GLY A 195 -8.89 1.13 -12.82
N MET A 196 -8.15 1.52 -11.77
CA MET A 196 -7.04 0.71 -11.24
C MET A 196 -7.49 -0.61 -10.60
N HIS A 197 -8.78 -0.77 -10.33
CA HIS A 197 -9.38 -2.05 -9.96
C HIS A 197 -9.47 -3.03 -11.16
N LEU A 198 -9.45 -2.53 -12.39
CA LEU A 198 -9.49 -3.34 -13.62
C LEU A 198 -8.08 -3.67 -14.15
N ILE A 199 -7.05 -2.98 -13.64
CA ILE A 199 -5.68 -3.17 -14.10
C ILE A 199 -5.06 -4.31 -13.30
N ASP A 200 -5.17 -5.53 -13.83
CA ASP A 200 -4.24 -6.58 -13.46
C ASP A 200 -2.92 -6.39 -14.23
N ALA A 201 -1.96 -5.75 -13.57
CA ALA A 201 -0.62 -5.56 -14.12
C ALA A 201 0.23 -6.85 -14.14
N ASN A 202 -0.30 -7.98 -13.64
CA ASN A 202 0.35 -9.27 -13.72
C ASN A 202 -0.19 -10.10 -14.90
N PHE A 203 0.06 -9.58 -16.10
CA PHE A 203 -0.28 -10.23 -17.36
C PHE A 203 0.31 -11.64 -17.48
N LYS A 204 1.47 -11.91 -16.85
CA LYS A 204 2.04 -13.27 -16.81
C LYS A 204 1.13 -14.29 -16.11
N SER A 205 0.51 -13.90 -15.00
CA SER A 205 -0.45 -14.77 -14.29
C SER A 205 -1.70 -14.99 -15.11
N GLN A 206 -2.27 -13.94 -15.71
CA GLN A 206 -3.43 -14.07 -16.61
C GLN A 206 -3.17 -15.01 -17.80
N VAL A 207 -2.00 -14.90 -18.44
CA VAL A 207 -1.65 -15.82 -19.53
C VAL A 207 -1.52 -17.26 -19.01
N LEU A 208 -0.92 -17.46 -17.82
CA LEU A 208 -0.80 -18.78 -17.22
C LEU A 208 -2.18 -19.39 -16.93
N GLU A 209 -3.05 -18.64 -16.27
CA GLU A 209 -4.43 -19.02 -15.97
C GLU A 209 -5.20 -19.35 -17.25
N TYR A 210 -5.09 -18.51 -18.28
CA TYR A 210 -5.67 -18.78 -19.59
C TYR A 210 -5.18 -20.11 -20.17
N THR A 211 -3.87 -20.36 -20.19
CA THR A 211 -3.34 -21.63 -20.74
C THR A 211 -3.81 -22.85 -19.95
N GLN A 212 -3.93 -22.74 -18.63
CA GLN A 212 -4.44 -23.80 -17.77
C GLN A 212 -5.92 -24.05 -17.99
N ALA A 213 -6.74 -22.99 -18.02
CA ALA A 213 -8.19 -23.07 -18.26
C ALA A 213 -8.51 -23.63 -19.65
N ALA A 214 -7.75 -23.20 -20.68
CA ALA A 214 -7.86 -23.71 -22.05
C ALA A 214 -7.22 -25.10 -22.24
N ARG A 215 -6.54 -25.64 -21.22
CA ARG A 215 -5.80 -26.92 -21.25
C ARG A 215 -4.80 -27.01 -22.40
N ILE A 216 -4.09 -25.92 -22.66
CA ILE A 216 -3.01 -25.83 -23.65
C ILE A 216 -1.64 -25.74 -22.96
N GLU A 217 -0.57 -25.80 -23.74
CA GLU A 217 0.80 -25.76 -23.20
C GLU A 217 1.06 -24.49 -22.39
N SER A 218 1.74 -24.61 -21.25
CA SER A 218 2.12 -23.46 -20.40
C SER A 218 2.97 -22.44 -21.16
N PRO A 219 2.82 -21.14 -20.87
CA PRO A 219 3.56 -20.08 -21.56
C PRO A 219 5.06 -20.17 -21.26
N LYS A 220 5.88 -20.01 -22.29
CA LYS A 220 7.34 -19.97 -22.23
C LYS A 220 7.85 -18.59 -22.66
N TYR A 221 8.66 -17.96 -21.82
CA TYR A 221 9.27 -16.66 -22.11
C TYR A 221 10.70 -16.87 -22.61
N ILE A 222 11.02 -16.28 -23.77
CA ILE A 222 12.30 -16.42 -24.44
C ILE A 222 12.90 -15.03 -24.63
N VAL A 223 14.13 -14.81 -24.13
CA VAL A 223 14.86 -13.58 -24.42
C VAL A 223 15.30 -13.61 -25.88
N ALA A 224 14.69 -12.76 -26.70
CA ALA A 224 14.94 -12.68 -28.13
C ALA A 224 16.07 -11.70 -28.48
N GLY A 225 16.38 -10.75 -27.58
CA GLY A 225 17.49 -9.83 -27.78
C GLY A 225 17.77 -8.95 -26.55
N GLU A 226 19.00 -8.45 -26.49
CA GLU A 226 19.44 -7.43 -25.53
C GLU A 226 20.16 -6.33 -26.33
N SER A 227 19.82 -5.06 -26.08
CA SER A 227 20.42 -3.92 -26.77
C SER A 227 20.65 -2.74 -25.82
N GLY A 228 21.51 -1.80 -26.21
CA GLY A 228 21.84 -0.62 -25.40
C GLY A 228 23.05 -0.81 -24.48
N PRO A 229 23.59 0.28 -23.93
CA PRO A 229 24.76 0.23 -23.04
C PRO A 229 24.40 -0.43 -21.70
N GLU A 230 25.40 -0.89 -20.95
CA GLU A 230 25.17 -1.65 -19.71
C GLU A 230 24.31 -0.92 -18.67
N HIS A 231 24.43 0.42 -18.61
CA HIS A 231 23.65 1.28 -17.72
C HIS A 231 22.27 1.68 -18.27
N ASP A 232 21.94 1.31 -19.51
CA ASP A 232 20.63 1.57 -20.13
C ASP A 232 20.21 0.41 -21.06
N ARG A 233 20.34 -0.82 -20.56
CA ARG A 233 20.05 -2.02 -21.32
C ARG A 233 18.53 -2.19 -21.52
N GLU A 234 18.13 -2.56 -22.73
CA GLU A 234 16.77 -2.93 -23.11
C GLU A 234 16.74 -4.41 -23.47
N PHE A 235 15.79 -5.14 -22.87
CA PHE A 235 15.54 -6.55 -23.11
C PHE A 235 14.32 -6.69 -24.01
N THR A 236 14.41 -7.55 -25.02
CA THR A 236 13.28 -8.00 -25.84
C THR A 236 12.96 -9.44 -25.49
N VAL A 237 11.71 -9.71 -25.11
CA VAL A 237 11.24 -11.04 -24.69
C VAL A 237 10.02 -11.44 -25.52
N GLN A 238 10.01 -12.68 -26.00
CA GLN A 238 8.87 -13.27 -26.71
C GLN A 238 8.16 -14.27 -25.80
N LEU A 239 6.83 -14.24 -25.80
CA LEU A 239 5.97 -15.22 -25.16
C LEU A 239 5.52 -16.27 -26.17
N LYS A 240 5.81 -17.54 -25.87
CA LYS A 240 5.51 -18.69 -26.71
C LYS A 240 4.53 -19.64 -26.02
N ILE A 241 3.47 -20.03 -26.72
CA ILE A 241 2.48 -21.04 -26.28
C ILE A 241 2.27 -22.02 -27.44
N GLY A 242 2.43 -23.33 -27.20
CA GLY A 242 2.15 -24.35 -28.21
C GLY A 242 3.01 -24.22 -29.48
N GLY A 243 4.28 -23.83 -29.34
CA GLY A 243 5.16 -23.66 -30.51
C GLY A 243 5.05 -22.29 -31.22
N LYS A 244 4.01 -21.50 -30.97
CA LYS A 244 3.74 -20.21 -31.62
C LYS A 244 4.11 -19.03 -30.72
N ILE A 245 4.58 -17.93 -31.29
CA ILE A 245 4.78 -16.66 -30.57
C ILE A 245 3.43 -15.94 -30.49
N TRP A 246 3.02 -15.59 -29.28
CA TRP A 246 1.75 -14.89 -29.01
C TRP A 246 1.95 -13.42 -28.68
N GLY A 247 3.11 -13.03 -28.16
CA GLY A 247 3.43 -11.64 -27.87
C GLY A 247 4.93 -11.40 -27.77
N GLU A 248 5.34 -10.16 -27.97
CA GLU A 248 6.71 -9.70 -27.79
C GLU A 248 6.70 -8.41 -26.97
N GLY A 249 7.54 -8.31 -25.95
CA GLY A 249 7.61 -7.17 -25.06
C GLY A 249 9.04 -6.67 -24.89
N LYS A 250 9.16 -5.37 -24.66
CA LYS A 250 10.43 -4.71 -24.38
C LYS A 250 10.43 -4.07 -23.01
N GLY A 251 11.58 -4.02 -22.35
CA GLY A 251 11.69 -3.36 -21.05
C GLY A 251 13.12 -3.22 -20.55
N LYS A 252 13.31 -2.35 -19.55
CA LYS A 252 14.61 -2.09 -18.90
C LYS A 252 15.09 -3.24 -18.00
N SER A 253 14.24 -4.24 -17.80
CA SER A 253 14.57 -5.51 -17.14
C SER A 253 13.87 -6.66 -17.86
N LYS A 254 14.40 -7.89 -17.71
CA LYS A 254 13.74 -9.12 -18.20
C LYS A 254 12.31 -9.22 -17.67
N LYS A 255 12.09 -8.95 -16.37
CA LYS A 255 10.76 -8.99 -15.74
C LYS A 255 9.77 -8.00 -16.37
N SER A 256 10.19 -6.77 -16.65
CA SER A 256 9.32 -5.79 -17.33
C SER A 256 9.03 -6.17 -18.78
N ALA A 257 10.03 -6.70 -19.50
CA ALA A 257 9.85 -7.16 -20.88
C ALA A 257 8.90 -8.36 -20.97
N GLU A 258 8.96 -9.28 -20.00
CA GLU A 258 8.04 -10.42 -19.89
C GLU A 258 6.59 -9.98 -19.64
N GLN A 259 6.36 -8.97 -18.79
CA GLN A 259 5.00 -8.45 -18.54
C GLN A 259 4.40 -7.82 -19.80
N GLU A 260 5.18 -7.04 -20.56
CA GLU A 260 4.71 -6.48 -21.83
C GLU A 260 4.48 -7.57 -22.89
N ALA A 261 5.33 -8.60 -22.94
CA ALA A 261 5.12 -9.74 -23.85
C ALA A 261 3.81 -10.47 -23.52
N ALA A 262 3.51 -10.63 -22.23
CA ALA A 262 2.27 -11.23 -21.77
C ALA A 262 1.04 -10.38 -22.07
N LYS A 263 1.15 -9.05 -21.90
CA LYS A 263 0.09 -8.10 -22.27
C LYS A 263 -0.26 -8.17 -23.75
N HIS A 264 0.74 -8.15 -24.63
CA HIS A 264 0.52 -8.30 -26.07
C HIS A 264 -0.05 -9.69 -26.41
N ALA A 265 0.38 -10.74 -25.71
CA ALA A 265 -0.20 -12.07 -25.89
C ALA A 265 -1.69 -12.13 -25.53
N LEU A 266 -2.13 -11.48 -24.44
CA LEU A 266 -3.54 -11.41 -24.04
C LEU A 266 -4.38 -10.65 -25.06
N GLN A 267 -3.84 -9.58 -25.67
CA GLN A 267 -4.51 -8.85 -26.74
C GLN A 267 -4.67 -9.67 -28.02
N ALA A 268 -3.79 -10.65 -28.25
CA ALA A 268 -3.86 -11.55 -29.39
C ALA A 268 -4.83 -12.74 -29.19
N ILE A 269 -5.41 -12.90 -27.99
CA ILE A 269 -6.41 -13.94 -27.72
C ILE A 269 -7.74 -13.52 -28.37
N PRO A 270 -8.32 -14.34 -29.28
CA PRO A 270 -9.61 -14.05 -29.91
C PRO A 270 -10.72 -13.81 -28.89
N GLU A 271 -11.64 -12.88 -29.16
CA GLU A 271 -12.75 -12.52 -28.26
C GLU A 271 -13.58 -13.73 -27.80
N GLU A 272 -13.81 -14.71 -28.68
CA GLU A 272 -14.51 -15.98 -28.38
C GLU A 272 -13.82 -16.83 -27.28
N ASN A 273 -12.52 -16.62 -27.05
CA ASN A 273 -11.70 -17.27 -26.04
C ASN A 273 -11.43 -16.37 -24.83
N GLN A 274 -11.85 -15.11 -24.85
CA GLN A 274 -11.84 -14.24 -23.67
C GLN A 274 -12.83 -14.71 -22.60
N LYS A 275 -13.76 -15.63 -22.92
CA LYS A 275 -14.59 -16.33 -21.92
C LYS A 275 -13.77 -17.09 -20.87
N TYR A 276 -12.52 -17.47 -21.18
CA TYR A 276 -11.61 -18.08 -20.21
C TYR A 276 -10.88 -17.04 -19.34
N LEU A 277 -10.84 -15.78 -19.79
CA LEU A 277 -10.41 -14.64 -19.00
C LEU A 277 -11.56 -14.12 -18.11
N HIS A 278 -12.82 -14.21 -18.57
CA HIS A 278 -14.02 -13.86 -17.79
C HIS A 278 -14.56 -14.98 -16.88
N LYS A 279 -14.15 -16.24 -17.08
CA LYS A 279 -14.39 -17.31 -16.09
C LYS A 279 -13.60 -17.12 -14.79
N LEU A 280 -12.73 -16.11 -14.75
CA LEU A 280 -12.03 -15.63 -13.56
C LEU A 280 -12.87 -14.61 -12.76
N ASP A 281 -14.07 -14.25 -13.21
CA ASP A 281 -15.04 -13.44 -12.45
C ASP A 281 -16.13 -14.31 -11.77
N LEU A 282 -16.18 -15.63 -12.03
CA LEU A 282 -17.17 -16.54 -11.46
C LEU A 282 -16.64 -17.98 -11.42
N ASN A 283 -15.81 -18.31 -10.43
CA ASN A 283 -15.72 -19.63 -9.77
C ASN A 283 -14.85 -19.56 -8.52
#